data_AF-A0A9D6CPQ8-F1
#
_entry.id   AF-A0A9D6CPQ8-F1
#
_cell.length_a   1.000
_cell.length_b   1.000
_cell.length_c   1.000
_cell.angle_alpha   90.00
_cell.angle_beta   90.00
_cell.angle_gamma   90.00
#
_symmetry.space_group_name_H-M   'P 1'
#
loop_
_entity.id
_entity.type
_entity.pdbx_description
1 polymer ?
#
loop_
_entity_poly.entity_id
_entity_poly.type
_entity_poly.pdbx_seq_one_letter_code
_entity_poly.pdbx_strand_id
1 'polypeptide(L)'
;MSETKRMTRAWLILLSLPAVLSAASTRSLINEGNSAYAEERYEEALEAYRQAGQNDAESAIAAFNRGAAHYRRQEFDDAKAAFQQAAQLAAEQGDPEIEALAEYNLGNALYKAGEGSAKTDPRSALTSLESSVGSYKEALELNPKLGAAAHNLEMARLRMKQLLEQMKNQPQGGQSKDPDDSDDLQQKLSENLQKQQELNRQRDELEKKQQQNPRDQSLSRQAEQQAEQQKQLEKDNREMAEQLQQQQQQSQQKDPQKQQAQEQLEQAADQQQKASQQMQQQQLSQAEQSQQQATERMQQALDALQGKSGEQQQGQQQPQQAQNPSQQQGQQAPADPLQALRQTPEDILNQERANRKRRQLLLMGSPQPVEKDW
;
A
#
# COMPACT_ATOMS: atom_id res chain seq x y z
N MET A 1 -28.65 61.08 -69.83
CA MET A 1 -27.43 60.25 -69.88
C MET A 1 -27.22 59.69 -68.49
N SER A 2 -26.95 58.39 -68.34
CA SER A 2 -26.83 57.71 -67.05
C SER A 2 -25.46 57.03 -66.93
N GLU A 3 -24.72 57.31 -65.86
CA GLU A 3 -23.38 56.78 -65.66
C GLU A 3 -23.40 55.36 -65.08
N THR A 4 -22.53 54.49 -65.60
CA THR A 4 -22.42 53.09 -65.17
C THR A 4 -21.25 52.90 -64.21
N LYS A 5 -21.52 52.86 -62.90
CA LYS A 5 -20.49 52.52 -61.89
C LYS A 5 -20.17 51.02 -61.95
N ARG A 6 -19.01 50.68 -62.52
CA ARG A 6 -18.47 49.31 -62.54
C ARG A 6 -17.88 48.95 -61.17
N MET A 7 -18.38 47.88 -60.53
CA MET A 7 -17.76 47.33 -59.32
C MET A 7 -16.69 46.29 -59.69
N THR A 8 -15.42 46.60 -59.44
CA THR A 8 -14.31 45.64 -59.55
C THR A 8 -14.22 44.79 -58.29
N ARG A 9 -14.63 43.52 -58.38
CA ARG A 9 -14.43 42.54 -57.29
C ARG A 9 -13.00 42.00 -57.32
N ALA A 10 -12.16 42.45 -56.39
CA ALA A 10 -10.85 41.83 -56.14
C ALA A 10 -11.04 40.49 -55.40
N TRP A 11 -10.58 39.39 -55.99
CA TRP A 11 -10.53 38.09 -55.32
C TRP A 11 -9.20 37.92 -54.60
N LEU A 12 -9.23 38.02 -53.26
CA LEU A 12 -8.10 37.62 -52.42
C LEU A 12 -8.07 36.09 -52.32
N ILE A 13 -7.17 35.45 -53.06
CA ILE A 13 -6.85 34.03 -52.89
C ILE A 13 -5.97 33.90 -51.66
N LEU A 14 -6.55 33.44 -50.55
CA LEU A 14 -5.83 33.19 -49.31
C LEU A 14 -5.01 31.89 -49.47
N LEU A 15 -3.69 32.03 -49.62
CA LEU A 15 -2.79 30.88 -49.81
C LEU A 15 -2.50 30.22 -48.46
N SER A 16 -3.35 29.26 -48.07
CA SER A 16 -3.14 28.46 -46.86
C SER A 16 -1.94 27.53 -47.04
N LEU A 17 -0.80 27.85 -46.42
CA LEU A 17 0.28 26.88 -46.26
C LEU A 17 -0.20 25.72 -45.37
N PRO A 18 -0.06 24.45 -45.79
CA PRO A 18 -0.25 23.33 -44.89
C PRO A 18 0.89 23.33 -43.87
N ALA A 19 0.55 23.56 -42.60
CA ALA A 19 1.49 23.34 -41.51
C ALA A 19 1.77 21.83 -41.40
N VAL A 20 2.94 21.41 -41.87
CA VAL A 20 3.38 20.00 -41.77
C VAL A 20 3.80 19.74 -40.33
N LEU A 21 2.82 19.49 -39.46
CA LEU A 21 3.08 18.76 -38.22
C LEU A 21 3.59 17.37 -38.62
N SER A 22 4.88 17.14 -38.41
CA SER A 22 5.41 15.78 -38.43
C SER A 22 4.79 15.04 -37.24
N ALA A 23 3.84 14.16 -37.50
CA ALA A 23 3.26 13.28 -36.50
C ALA A 23 4.29 12.23 -36.10
N ALA A 24 5.22 12.63 -35.22
CA ALA A 24 6.21 11.74 -34.63
C ALA A 24 5.46 10.60 -33.93
N SER A 25 5.73 9.36 -34.33
CA SER A 25 5.14 8.20 -33.66
C SER A 25 5.58 8.18 -32.19
N THR A 26 4.74 7.69 -31.27
CA THR A 26 5.09 7.55 -29.85
C THR A 26 6.43 6.83 -29.65
N ARG A 27 6.71 5.81 -30.47
CA ARG A 27 8.00 5.09 -30.50
C ARG A 27 9.19 6.00 -30.87
N SER A 28 9.01 6.97 -31.76
CA SER A 28 10.02 7.98 -32.07
C SER A 28 10.25 8.92 -30.90
N LEU A 29 9.18 9.38 -30.24
CA LEU A 29 9.23 10.28 -29.09
C LEU A 29 9.88 9.61 -27.86
N ILE A 30 9.61 8.31 -27.63
CA ILE A 30 10.32 7.51 -26.61
C ILE A 30 11.82 7.42 -26.95
N ASN A 31 12.18 7.13 -28.20
CA ASN A 31 13.60 7.05 -28.59
C ASN A 31 14.33 8.41 -28.50
N GLU A 32 13.65 9.50 -28.85
CA GLU A 32 14.15 10.87 -28.72
C GLU A 32 14.38 11.24 -27.25
N GLY A 33 13.39 10.96 -26.38
CA GLY A 33 13.53 11.13 -24.94
C GLY A 33 14.61 10.24 -24.32
N ASN A 34 14.76 9.00 -24.79
CA ASN A 34 15.83 8.09 -24.35
C ASN A 34 17.21 8.63 -24.72
N SER A 35 17.38 9.26 -25.90
CA SER A 35 18.63 9.94 -26.28
C SER A 35 18.89 11.14 -25.37
N ALA A 36 17.91 12.03 -25.21
CA ALA A 36 18.02 13.19 -24.34
C ALA A 36 18.36 12.81 -22.89
N TYR A 37 17.75 11.75 -22.36
CA TYR A 37 18.07 11.20 -21.03
C TYR A 37 19.51 10.66 -20.96
N ALA A 38 19.97 9.92 -21.97
CA ALA A 38 21.34 9.39 -22.02
C ALA A 38 22.40 10.49 -22.19
N GLU A 39 22.00 11.63 -22.77
CA GLU A 39 22.78 12.87 -22.89
C GLU A 39 22.58 13.81 -21.68
N GLU A 40 21.91 13.35 -20.62
CA GLU A 40 21.56 14.05 -19.37
C GLU A 40 20.73 15.36 -19.54
N ARG A 41 20.11 15.57 -20.71
CA ARG A 41 19.16 16.65 -21.01
C ARG A 41 17.75 16.25 -20.54
N TYR A 42 17.58 16.12 -19.22
CA TYR A 42 16.37 15.56 -18.62
C TYR A 42 15.10 16.36 -18.92
N GLU A 43 15.17 17.68 -19.07
CA GLU A 43 14.04 18.54 -19.43
C GLU A 43 13.50 18.23 -20.84
N GLU A 44 14.40 18.00 -21.81
CA GLU A 44 14.03 17.57 -23.17
C GLU A 44 13.45 16.16 -23.15
N ALA A 45 14.04 15.26 -22.35
CA ALA A 45 13.53 13.90 -22.18
C ALA A 45 12.11 13.89 -21.59
N LEU A 46 11.87 14.67 -20.53
CA LEU A 46 10.55 14.82 -19.89
C LEU A 46 9.49 15.30 -20.88
N GLU A 47 9.80 16.29 -21.73
CA GLU A 47 8.87 16.79 -22.74
C GLU A 47 8.59 15.74 -23.84
N ALA A 48 9.62 15.04 -24.32
CA ALA A 48 9.45 13.96 -25.30
C ALA A 48 8.60 12.80 -24.73
N TYR A 49 8.82 12.37 -23.49
CA TYR A 49 8.00 11.36 -22.82
C TYR A 49 6.57 11.85 -22.54
N ARG A 50 6.37 13.14 -22.22
CA ARG A 50 5.05 13.76 -22.04
C ARG A 50 4.24 13.79 -23.35
N GLN A 51 4.90 13.96 -24.49
CA GLN A 51 4.25 13.83 -25.80
C GLN A 51 4.00 12.35 -26.16
N ALA A 52 4.95 11.46 -25.87
CA ALA A 52 4.82 10.02 -26.13
C ALA A 52 3.60 9.38 -25.45
N GLY A 53 3.36 9.72 -24.18
CA GLY A 53 2.29 9.16 -23.34
C GLY A 53 0.85 9.51 -23.74
N GLN A 54 0.62 10.07 -24.94
CA GLN A 54 -0.71 10.38 -25.48
C GLN A 54 -1.32 9.23 -26.30
N ASN A 55 -0.63 8.09 -26.47
CA ASN A 55 -1.16 6.89 -27.11
C ASN A 55 -1.01 5.67 -26.20
N ASP A 56 -2.09 4.91 -26.05
CA ASP A 56 -2.23 3.85 -25.03
C ASP A 56 -1.13 2.78 -25.11
N ALA A 57 -0.79 2.32 -26.32
CA ALA A 57 -0.02 1.11 -26.56
C ALA A 57 1.46 1.12 -26.10
N GLU A 58 2.04 2.29 -25.82
CA GLU A 58 3.39 2.42 -25.23
C GLU A 58 3.39 3.41 -24.04
N SER A 59 2.21 3.70 -23.47
CA SER A 59 2.02 4.73 -22.44
C SER A 59 2.69 4.38 -21.10
N ALA A 60 2.75 3.09 -20.74
CA ALA A 60 3.45 2.62 -19.54
C ALA A 60 4.96 2.90 -19.61
N ILE A 61 5.59 2.62 -20.76
CA ILE A 61 7.02 2.89 -21.00
C ILE A 61 7.30 4.39 -20.97
N ALA A 62 6.43 5.21 -21.57
CA ALA A 62 6.56 6.67 -21.53
C ALA A 62 6.43 7.22 -20.08
N ALA A 63 5.50 6.71 -19.28
CA ALA A 63 5.37 7.07 -17.86
C ALA A 63 6.58 6.62 -17.03
N PHE A 64 7.08 5.40 -17.27
CA PHE A 64 8.26 4.84 -16.60
C PHE A 64 9.51 5.69 -16.85
N ASN A 65 9.79 6.00 -18.13
CA ASN A 65 10.96 6.81 -18.49
C ASN A 65 10.82 8.26 -17.99
N ARG A 66 9.60 8.81 -17.89
CA ARG A 66 9.33 10.10 -17.24
C ARG A 66 9.67 10.08 -15.75
N GLY A 67 9.31 8.99 -15.05
CA GLY A 67 9.70 8.77 -13.65
C GLY A 67 11.22 8.69 -13.48
N ALA A 68 11.91 7.97 -14.37
CA ALA A 68 13.37 7.89 -14.37
C ALA A 68 14.02 9.26 -14.56
N ALA A 69 13.49 10.12 -15.43
CA ALA A 69 14.00 11.47 -15.65
C ALA A 69 13.83 12.37 -14.40
N HIS A 70 12.65 12.38 -13.78
CA HIS A 70 12.43 13.08 -12.51
C HIS A 70 13.34 12.55 -11.39
N TYR A 71 13.54 11.24 -11.30
CA TYR A 71 14.43 10.62 -10.30
C TYR A 71 15.88 11.11 -10.44
N ARG A 72 16.40 11.21 -11.68
CA ARG A 72 17.75 11.77 -11.93
C ARG A 72 17.86 13.26 -11.62
N ARG A 73 16.77 14.04 -11.77
CA ARG A 73 16.65 15.44 -11.33
C ARG A 73 16.45 15.59 -9.81
N GLN A 74 16.37 14.49 -9.07
CA GLN A 74 16.07 14.42 -7.63
C GLN A 74 14.65 14.92 -7.25
N GLU A 75 13.74 14.95 -8.23
CA GLU A 75 12.34 15.32 -8.09
C GLU A 75 11.52 14.11 -7.63
N PHE A 76 11.81 13.61 -6.42
CA PHE A 76 11.34 12.29 -5.99
C PHE A 76 9.82 12.16 -5.87
N ASP A 77 9.08 13.25 -5.64
CA ASP A 77 7.61 13.24 -5.63
C ASP A 77 7.00 13.12 -7.04
N ASP A 78 7.56 13.79 -8.04
CA ASP A 78 7.16 13.66 -9.44
C ASP A 78 7.59 12.30 -10.03
N ALA A 79 8.76 11.81 -9.62
CA ALA A 79 9.23 10.46 -9.94
C ALA A 79 8.27 9.39 -9.40
N LYS A 80 7.90 9.49 -8.12
CA LYS A 80 6.90 8.63 -7.45
C LYS A 80 5.58 8.65 -8.22
N ALA A 81 5.03 9.82 -8.54
CA ALA A 81 3.78 9.93 -9.29
C ALA A 81 3.86 9.32 -10.70
N ALA A 82 4.99 9.48 -11.39
CA ALA A 82 5.19 8.91 -12.73
C ALA A 82 5.43 7.38 -12.72
N PHE A 83 6.16 6.84 -11.74
CA PHE A 83 6.32 5.40 -11.59
C PHE A 83 5.02 4.71 -11.15
N GLN A 84 4.25 5.30 -10.23
CA GLN A 84 2.92 4.80 -9.88
C GLN A 84 1.97 4.78 -11.09
N GLN A 85 2.01 5.82 -11.94
CA GLN A 85 1.28 5.83 -13.21
C GLN A 85 1.77 4.72 -14.15
N ALA A 86 3.08 4.47 -14.21
CA ALA A 86 3.65 3.43 -15.07
C ALA A 86 3.24 2.02 -14.63
N ALA A 87 3.25 1.73 -13.33
CA ALA A 87 2.80 0.47 -12.77
C ALA A 87 1.32 0.22 -13.10
N GLN A 88 0.44 1.20 -12.84
CA GLN A 88 -0.98 1.09 -13.19
C GLN A 88 -1.19 0.82 -14.69
N LEU A 89 -0.53 1.59 -15.57
CA LEU A 89 -0.67 1.40 -17.02
C LEU A 89 -0.13 0.05 -17.49
N ALA A 90 0.93 -0.46 -16.88
CA ALA A 90 1.49 -1.77 -17.19
C ALA A 90 0.56 -2.91 -16.76
N ALA A 91 -0.06 -2.80 -15.58
CA ALA A 91 -1.08 -3.73 -15.11
C ALA A 91 -2.31 -3.74 -16.03
N GLU A 92 -2.80 -2.57 -16.44
CA GLU A 92 -3.91 -2.41 -17.40
C GLU A 92 -3.58 -2.98 -18.80
N GLN A 93 -2.30 -2.94 -19.20
CA GLN A 93 -1.79 -3.49 -20.47
C GLN A 93 -1.44 -5.00 -20.39
N GLY A 94 -1.39 -5.57 -19.18
CA GLY A 94 -0.97 -6.95 -18.95
C GLY A 94 0.54 -7.18 -19.17
N ASP A 95 1.37 -6.19 -18.86
CA ASP A 95 2.83 -6.26 -18.92
C ASP A 95 3.46 -6.27 -17.51
N PRO A 96 3.53 -7.44 -16.83
CA PRO A 96 4.09 -7.54 -15.49
C PRO A 96 5.61 -7.33 -15.44
N GLU A 97 6.29 -7.21 -16.59
CA GLU A 97 7.73 -6.95 -16.66
C GLU A 97 8.00 -5.45 -16.51
N ILE A 98 7.21 -4.59 -17.18
CA ILE A 98 7.22 -3.14 -16.94
C ILE A 98 6.61 -2.81 -15.56
N GLU A 99 5.56 -3.51 -15.13
CA GLU A 99 4.93 -3.32 -13.81
C GLU A 99 5.93 -3.55 -12.66
N ALA A 100 6.66 -4.67 -12.68
CA ALA A 100 7.68 -4.97 -11.67
C ALA A 100 8.82 -3.94 -11.63
N LEU A 101 9.25 -3.46 -12.81
CA LEU A 101 10.27 -2.41 -12.91
C LEU A 101 9.74 -1.06 -12.40
N ALA A 102 8.49 -0.73 -12.67
CA ALA A 102 7.84 0.48 -12.19
C ALA A 102 7.69 0.48 -10.66
N GLU A 103 7.23 -0.61 -10.06
CA GLU A 103 7.15 -0.75 -8.59
C GLU A 103 8.53 -0.73 -7.93
N TYR A 104 9.55 -1.39 -8.50
CA TYR A 104 10.92 -1.28 -7.98
C TYR A 104 11.39 0.18 -7.95
N ASN A 105 11.11 0.93 -9.00
CA ASN A 105 11.50 2.33 -9.12
C ASN A 105 10.64 3.30 -8.29
N LEU A 106 9.36 2.97 -8.07
CA LEU A 106 8.50 3.64 -7.09
C LEU A 106 9.08 3.46 -5.67
N GLY A 107 9.50 2.23 -5.34
CA GLY A 107 10.24 1.91 -4.11
C GLY A 107 11.50 2.76 -3.96
N ASN A 108 12.31 2.89 -5.01
CA ASN A 108 13.50 3.74 -5.04
C ASN A 108 13.20 5.22 -4.81
N ALA A 109 12.16 5.77 -5.45
CA ALA A 109 11.73 7.16 -5.29
C ALA A 109 11.25 7.44 -3.85
N LEU A 110 10.43 6.54 -3.30
CA LEU A 110 9.95 6.59 -1.93
C LEU A 110 11.09 6.49 -0.90
N TYR A 111 12.09 5.63 -1.15
CA TYR A 111 13.28 5.53 -0.31
C TYR A 111 14.05 6.86 -0.26
N LYS A 112 14.26 7.51 -1.41
CA LYS A 112 14.98 8.79 -1.49
C LYS A 112 14.20 9.97 -0.92
N ALA A 113 12.89 10.02 -1.10
CA ALA A 113 12.03 10.98 -0.41
C ALA A 113 12.16 10.83 1.12
N GLY A 114 12.14 9.60 1.63
CA GLY A 114 12.34 9.29 3.04
C GLY A 114 13.74 9.64 3.57
N GLU A 115 14.81 9.37 2.81
CA GLU A 115 16.17 9.80 3.18
C GLU A 115 16.30 11.34 3.26
N GLY A 116 15.62 12.07 2.36
CA GLY A 116 15.61 13.53 2.34
C GLY A 116 14.93 14.14 3.57
N SER A 117 13.76 13.62 3.96
CA SER A 117 13.00 14.11 5.11
C SER A 117 13.53 13.63 6.47
N ALA A 118 14.31 12.55 6.54
CA ALA A 118 14.71 11.87 7.79
C ALA A 118 15.47 12.73 8.84
N LYS A 119 15.90 13.96 8.50
CA LYS A 119 16.51 14.91 9.46
C LYS A 119 15.55 15.99 9.95
N THR A 120 14.51 16.30 9.19
CA THR A 120 13.58 17.41 9.44
C THR A 120 12.20 16.92 9.87
N ASP A 121 11.76 15.77 9.36
CA ASP A 121 10.56 15.05 9.77
C ASP A 121 10.84 13.53 9.76
N PRO A 122 11.35 12.98 10.88
CA PRO A 122 11.55 11.54 11.03
C PRO A 122 10.28 10.68 10.90
N ARG A 123 9.09 11.23 11.18
CA ARG A 123 7.82 10.48 11.09
C ARG A 123 7.41 10.32 9.62
N SER A 124 7.39 11.41 8.84
CA SER A 124 7.14 11.37 7.39
C SER A 124 8.18 10.51 6.64
N ALA A 125 9.44 10.55 7.09
CA ALA A 125 10.49 9.68 6.57
C ALA A 125 10.21 8.19 6.82
N LEU A 126 9.72 7.81 8.01
CA LEU A 126 9.32 6.42 8.30
C LEU A 126 8.17 5.97 7.40
N THR A 127 7.12 6.79 7.22
CA THR A 127 6.00 6.49 6.30
C THR A 127 6.48 6.34 4.86
N SER A 128 7.43 7.17 4.41
CA SER A 128 8.02 7.07 3.06
C SER A 128 8.81 5.78 2.87
N LEU A 129 9.59 5.38 3.88
CA LEU A 129 10.35 4.12 3.88
C LEU A 129 9.45 2.88 4.00
N GLU A 130 8.33 2.97 4.71
CA GLU A 130 7.33 1.89 4.78
C GLU A 130 6.63 1.68 3.43
N SER A 131 6.21 2.76 2.77
CA SER A 131 5.69 2.70 1.39
C SER A 131 6.73 2.11 0.42
N SER A 132 8.00 2.47 0.57
CA SER A 132 9.12 1.90 -0.20
C SER A 132 9.25 0.39 0.01
N VAL A 133 9.17 -0.08 1.27
CA VAL A 133 9.09 -1.51 1.63
C VAL A 133 7.85 -2.21 1.07
N GLY A 134 6.76 -1.47 0.79
CA GLY A 134 5.61 -1.96 0.04
C GLY A 134 5.95 -2.26 -1.41
N SER A 135 6.31 -1.24 -2.20
CA SER A 135 6.58 -1.37 -3.63
C SER A 135 7.71 -2.36 -3.97
N TYR A 136 8.75 -2.47 -3.15
CA TYR A 136 9.77 -3.51 -3.37
C TYR A 136 9.25 -4.95 -3.18
N LYS A 137 8.18 -5.18 -2.40
CA LYS A 137 7.53 -6.51 -2.33
C LYS A 137 6.74 -6.77 -3.60
N GLU A 138 5.91 -5.82 -4.04
CA GLU A 138 5.10 -5.95 -5.26
C GLU A 138 5.98 -6.28 -6.47
N ALA A 139 7.09 -5.55 -6.63
CA ALA A 139 8.11 -5.82 -7.64
C ALA A 139 8.72 -7.23 -7.58
N LEU A 140 8.83 -7.84 -6.39
CA LEU A 140 9.32 -9.19 -6.17
C LEU A 140 8.24 -10.27 -6.29
N GLU A 141 6.97 -9.94 -6.09
CA GLU A 141 5.84 -10.85 -6.32
C GLU A 141 5.56 -10.97 -7.83
N LEU A 142 5.62 -9.84 -8.56
CA LEU A 142 5.58 -9.78 -10.03
C LEU A 142 6.84 -10.40 -10.67
N ASN A 143 8.05 -10.07 -10.17
CA ASN A 143 9.31 -10.60 -10.67
C ASN A 143 10.26 -11.09 -9.55
N PRO A 144 10.12 -12.34 -9.09
CA PRO A 144 10.98 -12.94 -8.05
C PRO A 144 12.48 -13.05 -8.37
N LYS A 145 12.93 -12.60 -9.55
CA LYS A 145 14.34 -12.55 -9.96
C LYS A 145 14.96 -11.16 -9.85
N LEU A 146 14.19 -10.12 -9.52
CA LEU A 146 14.65 -8.75 -9.44
C LEU A 146 15.49 -8.52 -8.16
N GLY A 147 16.71 -9.07 -8.15
CA GLY A 147 17.57 -9.11 -6.96
C GLY A 147 17.92 -7.74 -6.37
N ALA A 148 17.89 -6.68 -7.19
CA ALA A 148 18.03 -5.30 -6.73
C ALA A 148 16.88 -4.88 -5.80
N ALA A 149 15.63 -5.26 -6.10
CA ALA A 149 14.47 -5.01 -5.23
C ALA A 149 14.63 -5.73 -3.88
N ALA A 150 15.14 -6.97 -3.86
CA ALA A 150 15.39 -7.70 -2.63
C ALA A 150 16.51 -7.08 -1.78
N HIS A 151 17.53 -6.49 -2.41
CA HIS A 151 18.57 -5.73 -1.72
C HIS A 151 18.02 -4.42 -1.14
N ASN A 152 17.31 -3.63 -1.95
CA ASN A 152 16.80 -2.31 -1.56
C ASN A 152 15.67 -2.42 -0.52
N LEU A 153 14.87 -3.50 -0.55
CA LEU A 153 13.91 -3.86 0.51
C LEU A 153 14.56 -4.00 1.88
N GLU A 154 15.72 -4.65 1.96
CA GLU A 154 16.43 -4.81 3.23
C GLU A 154 17.15 -3.53 3.64
N MET A 155 17.70 -2.78 2.69
CA MET A 155 18.25 -1.43 2.96
C MET A 155 17.19 -0.47 3.52
N ALA A 156 15.96 -0.49 2.99
CA ALA A 156 14.84 0.29 3.50
C ALA A 156 14.48 -0.08 4.95
N ARG A 157 14.35 -1.38 5.25
CA ARG A 157 14.10 -1.89 6.63
C ARG A 157 15.22 -1.50 7.59
N LEU A 158 16.48 -1.63 7.17
CA LEU A 158 17.64 -1.23 7.97
C LEU A 158 17.63 0.28 8.23
N ARG A 159 17.28 1.11 7.24
CA ARG A 159 17.16 2.55 7.39
C ARG A 159 16.02 2.95 8.33
N MET A 160 14.85 2.29 8.25
CA MET A 160 13.74 2.47 9.19
C MET A 160 14.16 2.15 10.63
N LYS A 161 14.80 0.99 10.84
CA LYS A 161 15.32 0.59 12.16
C LYS A 161 16.31 1.61 12.72
N GLN A 162 17.27 2.06 11.90
CA GLN A 162 18.22 3.11 12.28
C GLN A 162 17.52 4.44 12.61
N LEU A 163 16.43 4.79 11.92
CA LEU A 163 15.70 6.02 12.16
C LEU A 163 14.88 5.96 13.47
N LEU A 164 14.21 4.84 13.75
CA LEU A 164 13.57 4.56 15.04
C LEU A 164 14.59 4.61 16.19
N GLU A 165 15.77 4.02 15.99
CA GLU A 165 16.86 4.05 16.99
C GLU A 165 17.46 5.46 17.16
N GLN A 166 17.57 6.25 16.08
CA GLN A 166 17.96 7.66 16.13
C GLN A 166 16.94 8.49 16.93
N MET A 167 15.64 8.29 16.70
CA MET A 167 14.56 8.96 17.45
C MET A 167 14.57 8.56 18.93
N LYS A 168 14.87 7.29 19.26
CA LYS A 168 14.97 6.80 20.65
C LYS A 168 16.21 7.32 21.39
N ASN A 169 17.33 7.51 20.67
CA ASN A 169 18.62 7.88 21.26
C ASN A 169 18.91 9.39 21.20
N GLN A 170 17.98 10.22 20.71
CA GLN A 170 18.16 11.68 20.66
C GLN A 170 17.89 12.29 22.04
N PRO A 171 18.90 12.89 22.73
CA PRO A 171 18.68 13.50 24.02
C PRO A 171 17.76 14.72 23.86
N GLN A 172 16.78 14.88 24.76
CA GLN A 172 15.85 16.02 24.78
C GLN A 172 16.59 17.32 25.18
N GLY A 173 17.33 17.91 24.23
CA GLY A 173 17.90 19.24 24.33
C GLY A 173 16.80 20.29 24.22
N GLY A 174 16.35 20.81 25.36
CA GLY A 174 15.08 21.53 25.45
C GLY A 174 14.94 22.80 24.58
N GLN A 175 13.88 22.83 23.78
CA GLN A 175 13.13 24.05 23.49
C GLN A 175 11.64 23.80 23.73
N SER A 176 11.02 24.66 24.54
CA SER A 176 9.68 24.42 25.09
C SER A 176 8.56 24.63 24.08
N LYS A 177 8.13 23.53 23.47
CA LYS A 177 6.75 23.26 23.09
C LYS A 177 6.52 21.77 23.28
N ASP A 178 5.81 21.38 24.33
CA ASP A 178 5.44 19.98 24.54
C ASP A 178 4.46 19.53 23.43
N PRO A 179 4.82 18.54 22.58
CA PRO A 179 3.82 17.55 22.18
C PRO A 179 3.63 16.64 23.39
N ASP A 180 2.41 16.54 23.92
CA ASP A 180 2.17 15.72 25.11
C ASP A 180 2.57 14.26 24.80
N ASP A 181 3.43 13.66 25.63
CA ASP A 181 3.78 12.23 25.53
C ASP A 181 2.54 11.33 25.67
N SER A 182 1.43 11.86 26.21
CA SER A 182 0.11 11.24 26.18
C SER A 182 -0.46 11.11 24.76
N ASP A 183 -0.25 12.08 23.87
CA ASP A 183 -0.86 12.08 22.52
C ASP A 183 -0.22 11.04 21.60
N ASP A 184 1.11 10.88 21.64
CA ASP A 184 1.83 9.83 20.90
C ASP A 184 1.39 8.42 21.37
N LEU A 185 1.14 8.27 22.68
CA LEU A 185 0.67 7.01 23.27
C LEU A 185 -0.79 6.71 22.89
N GLN A 186 -1.67 7.72 22.96
CA GLN A 186 -3.07 7.62 22.51
C GLN A 186 -3.17 7.30 21.02
N GLN A 187 -2.33 7.89 20.17
CA GLN A 187 -2.30 7.59 18.75
C GLN A 187 -1.93 6.12 18.51
N LYS A 188 -0.81 5.65 19.09
CA LYS A 188 -0.38 4.24 18.97
C LYS A 188 -1.43 3.25 19.47
N LEU A 189 -2.14 3.59 20.55
CA LEU A 189 -3.22 2.77 21.08
C LEU A 189 -4.45 2.74 20.17
N SER A 190 -4.80 3.88 19.56
CA SER A 190 -5.86 3.95 18.53
C SER A 190 -5.50 3.09 17.30
N GLU A 191 -4.25 3.15 16.83
CA GLU A 191 -3.77 2.32 15.72
C GLU A 191 -3.79 0.82 16.07
N ASN A 192 -3.36 0.45 17.27
CA ASN A 192 -3.37 -0.95 17.72
C ASN A 192 -4.79 -1.47 17.97
N LEU A 193 -5.70 -0.63 18.45
CA LEU A 193 -7.13 -0.94 18.56
C LEU A 193 -7.77 -1.19 17.18
N GLN A 194 -7.40 -0.39 16.16
CA GLN A 194 -7.84 -0.62 14.78
C GLN A 194 -7.29 -1.93 14.21
N LYS A 195 -6.00 -2.23 14.39
CA LYS A 195 -5.40 -3.52 14.02
C LYS A 195 -6.11 -4.70 14.69
N GLN A 196 -6.46 -4.58 15.97
CA GLN A 196 -7.23 -5.61 16.67
C GLN A 196 -8.64 -5.78 16.06
N GLN A 197 -9.39 -4.69 15.84
CA GLN A 197 -10.72 -4.76 15.25
C GLN A 197 -10.70 -5.42 13.87
N GLU A 198 -9.66 -5.17 13.07
CA GLU A 198 -9.46 -5.81 11.78
C GLU A 198 -9.13 -7.31 11.92
N LEU A 199 -8.23 -7.69 12.83
CA LEU A 199 -8.00 -9.11 13.16
C LEU A 199 -9.26 -9.85 13.65
N ASN A 200 -10.17 -9.16 14.34
CA ASN A 200 -11.43 -9.76 14.79
C ASN A 200 -12.33 -10.10 13.58
N ARG A 201 -12.42 -9.20 12.58
CA ARG A 201 -13.15 -9.42 11.31
C ARG A 201 -12.53 -10.51 10.45
N GLN A 202 -11.20 -10.53 10.34
CA GLN A 202 -10.51 -11.56 9.57
C GLN A 202 -10.69 -12.95 10.19
N ARG A 203 -10.86 -13.04 11.52
CA ARG A 203 -11.29 -14.27 12.20
C ARG A 203 -12.76 -14.61 11.90
N ASP A 204 -13.69 -13.65 11.85
CA ASP A 204 -15.09 -13.91 11.42
C ASP A 204 -15.14 -14.51 10.00
N GLU A 205 -14.32 -14.01 9.08
CA GLU A 205 -14.21 -14.58 7.74
C GLU A 205 -13.60 -15.98 7.74
N LEU A 206 -12.53 -16.18 8.51
CA LEU A 206 -11.82 -17.46 8.59
C LEU A 206 -12.73 -18.55 9.17
N GLU A 207 -13.52 -18.22 10.18
CA GLU A 207 -14.53 -19.09 10.78
C GLU A 207 -15.66 -19.44 9.80
N LYS A 208 -16.16 -18.48 9.01
CA LYS A 208 -17.12 -18.74 7.92
C LYS A 208 -16.52 -19.66 6.84
N LYS A 209 -15.25 -19.44 6.46
CA LYS A 209 -14.52 -20.31 5.50
C LYS A 209 -14.32 -21.72 6.07
N GLN A 210 -14.02 -21.84 7.36
CA GLN A 210 -13.90 -23.13 8.08
C GLN A 210 -15.22 -23.89 8.15
N GLN A 211 -16.35 -23.20 8.37
CA GLN A 211 -17.68 -23.81 8.34
C GLN A 211 -18.07 -24.30 6.93
N GLN A 212 -17.66 -23.59 5.88
CA GLN A 212 -17.94 -23.97 4.48
C GLN A 212 -17.04 -25.11 3.97
N ASN A 213 -15.75 -25.12 4.33
CA ASN A 213 -14.80 -26.16 3.92
C ASN A 213 -13.85 -26.57 5.07
N PRO A 214 -14.27 -27.45 5.99
CA PRO A 214 -13.47 -27.88 7.14
C PRO A 214 -12.18 -28.66 6.82
N ARG A 215 -11.83 -28.85 5.54
CA ARG A 215 -10.64 -29.60 5.10
C ARG A 215 -9.61 -28.74 4.36
N ASP A 216 -9.85 -27.44 4.22
CA ASP A 216 -8.92 -26.53 3.56
C ASP A 216 -7.69 -26.24 4.43
N GLN A 217 -6.53 -26.70 3.98
CA GLN A 217 -5.26 -26.55 4.68
C GLN A 217 -4.74 -25.10 4.68
N SER A 218 -5.25 -24.23 3.80
CA SER A 218 -4.89 -22.80 3.82
C SER A 218 -5.41 -22.08 5.06
N LEU A 219 -6.51 -22.57 5.66
CA LEU A 219 -7.13 -21.97 6.85
C LEU A 219 -6.22 -22.08 8.09
N SER A 220 -5.45 -23.16 8.24
CA SER A 220 -4.46 -23.27 9.31
C SER A 220 -3.39 -22.18 9.18
N ARG A 221 -2.86 -21.96 7.97
CA ARG A 221 -1.86 -20.93 7.71
C ARG A 221 -2.39 -19.52 7.96
N GLN A 222 -3.65 -19.26 7.63
CA GLN A 222 -4.32 -17.98 7.93
C GLN A 222 -4.53 -17.80 9.45
N ALA A 223 -4.90 -18.86 10.17
CA ALA A 223 -4.97 -18.83 11.65
C ALA A 223 -3.59 -18.60 12.29
N GLU A 224 -2.55 -19.25 11.78
CA GLU A 224 -1.15 -19.08 12.22
C GLU A 224 -0.64 -17.65 11.96
N GLN A 225 -0.99 -17.05 10.81
CA GLN A 225 -0.69 -15.65 10.49
C GLN A 225 -1.43 -14.66 11.40
N GLN A 226 -2.70 -14.90 11.71
CA GLN A 226 -3.45 -14.10 12.69
C GLN A 226 -2.86 -14.25 14.09
N ALA A 227 -2.45 -15.46 14.48
CA ALA A 227 -1.82 -15.73 15.77
C ALA A 227 -0.51 -14.98 15.97
N GLU A 228 0.31 -14.81 14.92
CA GLU A 228 1.55 -14.03 14.99
C GLU A 228 1.26 -12.52 15.09
N GLN A 229 0.23 -12.02 14.38
CA GLN A 229 -0.22 -10.63 14.51
C GLN A 229 -0.78 -10.34 15.92
N GLN A 230 -1.46 -11.29 16.56
CA GLN A 230 -1.86 -11.17 17.97
C GLN A 230 -0.65 -11.04 18.90
N LYS A 231 0.46 -11.78 18.67
CA LYS A 231 1.70 -11.64 19.47
C LYS A 231 2.39 -10.29 19.28
N GLN A 232 2.32 -9.72 18.08
CA GLN A 232 2.87 -8.38 17.85
C GLN A 232 2.08 -7.35 18.66
N LEU A 233 0.74 -7.41 18.65
CA LEU A 233 -0.08 -6.52 19.48
C LEU A 233 0.08 -6.77 20.99
N GLU A 234 0.23 -8.03 21.43
CA GLU A 234 0.59 -8.40 22.81
C GLU A 234 1.88 -7.69 23.24
N LYS A 235 2.91 -7.74 22.39
CA LYS A 235 4.20 -7.09 22.62
C LYS A 235 4.08 -5.57 22.63
N ASP A 236 3.40 -4.97 21.66
CA ASP A 236 3.22 -3.52 21.56
C ASP A 236 2.44 -2.98 22.78
N ASN A 237 1.42 -3.71 23.26
CA ASN A 237 0.65 -3.34 24.45
C ASN A 237 1.47 -3.48 25.74
N ARG A 238 2.35 -4.49 25.87
CA ARG A 238 3.27 -4.59 27.01
C ARG A 238 4.34 -3.48 26.99
N GLU A 239 4.91 -3.14 25.84
CA GLU A 239 5.84 -2.00 25.72
C GLU A 239 5.15 -0.66 26.08
N MET A 240 3.87 -0.50 25.72
CA MET A 240 3.06 0.66 26.09
C MET A 240 2.76 0.72 27.61
N ALA A 241 2.48 -0.42 28.25
CA ALA A 241 2.31 -0.51 29.69
C ALA A 241 3.63 -0.21 30.44
N GLU A 242 4.77 -0.74 29.97
CA GLU A 242 6.10 -0.42 30.50
C GLU A 242 6.43 1.08 30.37
N GLN A 243 6.07 1.73 29.25
CA GLN A 243 6.24 3.17 29.06
C GLN A 243 5.40 3.98 30.08
N LEU A 244 4.14 3.61 30.32
CA LEU A 244 3.31 4.23 31.35
C LEU A 244 3.84 4.01 32.78
N GLN A 245 4.39 2.82 33.05
CA GLN A 245 4.99 2.52 34.34
C GLN A 245 6.26 3.37 34.57
N GLN A 246 7.10 3.54 33.54
CA GLN A 246 8.30 4.38 33.59
C GLN A 246 7.96 5.87 33.77
N GLN A 247 6.94 6.40 33.08
CA GLN A 247 6.45 7.77 33.30
C GLN A 247 6.02 8.00 34.77
N GLN A 248 5.24 7.07 35.34
CA GLN A 248 4.80 7.14 36.74
C GLN A 248 5.95 7.04 37.76
N GLN A 249 7.06 6.37 37.43
CA GLN A 249 8.25 6.33 38.27
C GLN A 249 9.03 7.65 38.21
N GLN A 250 9.12 8.28 37.02
CA GLN A 250 9.84 9.54 36.83
C GLN A 250 9.09 10.75 37.43
N SER A 251 7.75 10.77 37.35
CA SER A 251 6.93 11.89 37.86
C SER A 251 6.93 12.01 39.40
N GLN A 252 7.33 10.95 40.12
CA GLN A 252 7.16 10.78 41.58
C GLN A 252 5.70 10.88 42.08
N GLN A 253 4.73 11.02 41.19
CA GLN A 253 3.31 11.17 41.48
C GLN A 253 2.52 10.15 40.65
N LYS A 254 1.83 9.24 41.34
CA LYS A 254 0.93 8.29 40.71
C LYS A 254 -0.31 9.01 40.17
N ASP A 255 -0.45 8.96 38.85
CA ASP A 255 -1.65 9.35 38.13
C ASP A 255 -2.60 8.12 38.05
N PRO A 256 -3.81 8.17 38.65
CA PRO A 256 -4.75 7.06 38.61
C PRO A 256 -5.21 6.70 37.19
N GLN A 257 -5.29 7.65 36.26
CA GLN A 257 -5.71 7.41 34.89
C GLN A 257 -4.62 6.66 34.10
N LYS A 258 -3.34 7.05 34.28
CA LYS A 258 -2.21 6.31 33.72
C LYS A 258 -2.03 4.92 34.36
N GLN A 259 -2.28 4.79 35.66
CA GLN A 259 -2.26 3.47 36.33
C GLN A 259 -3.39 2.56 35.84
N GLN A 260 -4.61 3.09 35.63
CA GLN A 260 -5.72 2.34 35.04
C GLN A 260 -5.39 1.93 33.61
N ALA A 261 -4.89 2.84 32.77
CA ALA A 261 -4.52 2.54 31.39
C ALA A 261 -3.45 1.43 31.30
N GLN A 262 -2.42 1.49 32.16
CA GLN A 262 -1.41 0.44 32.27
C GLN A 262 -2.04 -0.93 32.59
N GLU A 263 -2.89 -1.01 33.62
CA GLU A 263 -3.54 -2.28 34.01
C GLU A 263 -4.44 -2.84 32.89
N GLN A 264 -5.13 -1.97 32.15
CA GLN A 264 -5.93 -2.40 31.00
C GLN A 264 -5.07 -2.91 29.83
N LEU A 265 -3.91 -2.30 29.56
CA LEU A 265 -2.98 -2.76 28.53
C LEU A 265 -2.33 -4.11 28.87
N GLU A 266 -1.94 -4.33 30.13
CA GLU A 266 -1.47 -5.62 30.62
C GLU A 266 -2.56 -6.70 30.43
N GLN A 267 -3.81 -6.39 30.79
CA GLN A 267 -4.94 -7.30 30.59
C GLN A 267 -5.32 -7.51 29.11
N ALA A 268 -5.05 -6.55 28.22
CA ALA A 268 -5.22 -6.72 26.77
C ALA A 268 -4.18 -7.70 26.21
N ALA A 269 -2.91 -7.52 26.57
CA ALA A 269 -1.82 -8.39 26.15
C ALA A 269 -2.03 -9.85 26.57
N ASP A 270 -2.43 -10.08 27.83
CA ASP A 270 -2.76 -11.42 28.33
C ASP A 270 -3.95 -12.09 27.64
N GLN A 271 -4.82 -11.31 26.97
CA GLN A 271 -5.89 -11.86 26.12
C GLN A 271 -5.42 -12.11 24.69
N GLN A 272 -4.58 -11.25 24.13
CA GLN A 272 -3.95 -11.46 22.82
C GLN A 272 -3.05 -12.70 22.83
N GLN A 273 -2.34 -12.94 23.93
CA GLN A 273 -1.56 -14.16 24.16
C GLN A 273 -2.43 -15.43 24.13
N LYS A 274 -3.64 -15.39 24.73
CA LYS A 274 -4.61 -16.50 24.70
C LYS A 274 -5.19 -16.70 23.30
N ALA A 275 -5.63 -15.62 22.66
CA ALA A 275 -6.15 -15.65 21.30
C ALA A 275 -5.14 -16.26 20.32
N SER A 276 -3.86 -15.88 20.43
CA SER A 276 -2.76 -16.48 19.67
C SER A 276 -2.64 -17.98 19.91
N GLN A 277 -2.62 -18.42 21.17
CA GLN A 277 -2.56 -19.85 21.52
C GLN A 277 -3.79 -20.65 21.05
N GLN A 278 -4.99 -20.04 21.07
CA GLN A 278 -6.23 -20.65 20.60
C GLN A 278 -6.25 -20.76 19.07
N MET A 279 -5.80 -19.72 18.35
CA MET A 279 -5.62 -19.74 16.89
C MET A 279 -4.60 -20.80 16.46
N GLN A 280 -3.46 -20.92 17.14
CA GLN A 280 -2.46 -21.98 16.90
C GLN A 280 -3.02 -23.39 17.17
N GLN A 281 -4.04 -23.52 18.03
CA GLN A 281 -4.79 -24.77 18.27
C GLN A 281 -6.01 -24.92 17.35
N GLN A 282 -6.21 -24.05 16.36
CA GLN A 282 -7.35 -23.99 15.43
C GLN A 282 -8.73 -23.75 16.12
N GLN A 283 -8.73 -23.24 17.35
CA GLN A 283 -9.92 -22.99 18.20
C GLN A 283 -10.48 -21.58 17.96
N LEU A 284 -10.87 -21.24 16.72
CA LEU A 284 -11.25 -19.88 16.32
C LEU A 284 -12.37 -19.25 17.18
N SER A 285 -13.42 -20.00 17.49
CA SER A 285 -14.53 -19.53 18.34
C SER A 285 -14.15 -19.32 19.81
N GLN A 286 -13.02 -19.85 20.28
CA GLN A 286 -12.45 -19.49 21.59
C GLN A 286 -11.55 -18.26 21.48
N ALA A 287 -10.78 -18.15 20.39
CA ALA A 287 -9.97 -16.98 20.10
C ALA A 287 -10.82 -15.72 19.97
N GLU A 288 -12.03 -15.81 19.42
CA GLU A 288 -13.01 -14.72 19.38
C GLU A 288 -13.23 -14.08 20.76
N GLN A 289 -13.46 -14.87 21.81
CA GLN A 289 -13.76 -14.34 23.14
C GLN A 289 -12.57 -13.55 23.72
N SER A 290 -11.35 -14.07 23.56
CA SER A 290 -10.14 -13.36 23.98
C SER A 290 -9.82 -12.16 23.09
N GLN A 291 -10.08 -12.23 21.78
CA GLN A 291 -9.97 -11.10 20.85
C GLN A 291 -10.92 -9.95 21.22
N GLN A 292 -12.18 -10.24 21.54
CA GLN A 292 -13.17 -9.25 21.97
C GLN A 292 -12.74 -8.62 23.31
N GLN A 293 -12.31 -9.42 24.28
CA GLN A 293 -11.79 -8.91 25.57
C GLN A 293 -10.54 -8.04 25.38
N ALA A 294 -9.64 -8.36 24.45
CA ALA A 294 -8.51 -7.50 24.12
C ALA A 294 -8.97 -6.14 23.57
N THR A 295 -9.97 -6.11 22.68
CA THR A 295 -10.57 -4.87 22.15
C THR A 295 -11.20 -4.03 23.27
N GLU A 296 -11.99 -4.62 24.15
CA GLU A 296 -12.60 -3.92 25.30
C GLU A 296 -11.53 -3.30 26.21
N ARG A 297 -10.45 -4.04 26.49
CA ARG A 297 -9.35 -3.58 27.34
C ARG A 297 -8.55 -2.44 26.71
N MET A 298 -8.21 -2.52 25.43
CA MET A 298 -7.54 -1.41 24.72
C MET A 298 -8.42 -0.15 24.65
N GLN A 299 -9.74 -0.30 24.47
CA GLN A 299 -10.66 0.85 24.53
C GLN A 299 -10.70 1.48 25.93
N GLN A 300 -10.80 0.67 27.00
CA GLN A 300 -10.77 1.16 28.38
C GLN A 300 -9.44 1.84 28.76
N ALA A 301 -8.32 1.40 28.17
CA ALA A 301 -7.04 2.08 28.29
C ALA A 301 -7.04 3.45 27.59
N LEU A 302 -7.58 3.52 26.37
CA LEU A 302 -7.64 4.76 25.58
C LEU A 302 -8.55 5.81 26.23
N ASP A 303 -9.71 5.39 26.74
CA ASP A 303 -10.64 6.27 27.45
C ASP A 303 -10.03 6.80 28.76
N ALA A 304 -9.24 5.98 29.48
CA ALA A 304 -8.51 6.42 30.65
C ALA A 304 -7.45 7.48 30.31
N LEU A 305 -6.64 7.27 29.26
CA LEU A 305 -5.65 8.27 28.79
C LEU A 305 -6.30 9.57 28.29
N GLN A 306 -7.51 9.48 27.73
CA GLN A 306 -8.30 10.64 27.29
C GLN A 306 -9.06 11.35 28.42
N GLY A 307 -8.87 10.92 29.68
CA GLY A 307 -9.55 11.48 30.84
C GLY A 307 -11.06 11.20 30.90
N LYS A 308 -11.57 10.30 30.05
CA LYS A 308 -13.01 9.98 29.87
C LYS A 308 -13.54 8.99 30.93
N SER A 309 -13.22 9.24 32.20
CA SER A 309 -13.67 8.41 33.33
C SER A 309 -14.89 9.05 34.02
N GLY A 310 -16.11 8.56 33.74
CA GLY A 310 -17.33 9.08 34.37
C GLY A 310 -18.63 8.33 34.08
N GLU A 311 -19.15 8.41 32.85
CA GLU A 311 -20.58 8.11 32.58
C GLU A 311 -20.82 7.12 31.42
N GLN A 312 -20.51 5.83 31.62
CA GLN A 312 -21.28 4.70 31.05
C GLN A 312 -20.80 3.32 31.57
N GLN A 313 -21.13 2.99 32.83
CA GLN A 313 -21.12 1.60 33.31
C GLN A 313 -22.41 1.25 34.06
N GLN A 314 -23.45 0.88 33.31
CA GLN A 314 -24.42 -0.17 33.65
C GLN A 314 -25.48 -0.29 32.53
N GLY A 315 -25.60 -1.47 31.90
CA GLY A 315 -26.83 -1.81 31.16
C GLY A 315 -26.73 -2.30 29.71
N GLN A 316 -25.89 -3.30 29.39
CA GLN A 316 -26.15 -4.36 28.40
C GLN A 316 -25.05 -5.43 28.56
N GLN A 317 -25.31 -6.53 29.29
CA GLN A 317 -26.05 -7.74 28.88
C GLN A 317 -25.24 -8.65 27.95
N GLN A 318 -25.02 -9.89 28.42
CA GLN A 318 -24.48 -10.99 27.62
C GLN A 318 -25.40 -11.29 26.43
N PRO A 319 -24.87 -11.52 25.21
CA PRO A 319 -25.57 -12.28 24.20
C PRO A 319 -25.82 -13.70 24.73
N GLN A 320 -27.09 -14.04 24.97
CA GLN A 320 -27.49 -15.38 25.36
C GLN A 320 -27.35 -16.36 24.17
N GLN A 321 -27.33 -17.65 24.46
CA GLN A 321 -27.37 -18.72 23.46
C GLN A 321 -28.62 -18.59 22.56
N ALA A 322 -28.45 -18.09 21.33
CA ALA A 322 -29.52 -18.07 20.34
C ALA A 322 -29.70 -19.48 19.74
N GLN A 323 -30.89 -20.04 19.93
CA GLN A 323 -31.22 -21.38 19.44
C GLN A 323 -31.61 -21.37 17.95
N ASN A 324 -31.44 -22.53 17.32
CA ASN A 324 -31.81 -22.80 15.94
C ASN A 324 -33.35 -22.93 15.79
N PRO A 325 -33.99 -22.29 14.80
CA PRO A 325 -35.21 -22.81 14.20
C PRO A 325 -35.06 -23.04 12.68
N SER A 326 -35.73 -24.05 12.15
CA SER A 326 -35.57 -24.52 10.77
C SER A 326 -36.84 -24.36 9.93
N GLN A 327 -36.67 -24.28 8.60
CA GLN A 327 -37.71 -24.33 7.56
C GLN A 327 -38.55 -23.01 7.43
N GLN A 328 -39.19 -22.70 6.29
CA GLN A 328 -39.61 -23.57 5.17
C GLN A 328 -39.60 -22.85 3.79
N GLN A 329 -39.85 -23.63 2.73
CA GLN A 329 -39.92 -23.35 1.27
C GLN A 329 -40.67 -22.05 0.88
N GLY A 330 -40.50 -21.41 -0.30
CA GLY A 330 -39.74 -21.65 -1.54
C GLY A 330 -40.05 -20.48 -2.53
N GLN A 331 -39.65 -20.38 -3.80
CA GLN A 331 -38.94 -21.21 -4.82
C GLN A 331 -38.02 -20.25 -5.65
N GLN A 332 -37.54 -20.40 -6.90
CA GLN A 332 -37.66 -21.37 -8.02
C GLN A 332 -36.38 -21.29 -8.93
N ALA A 333 -36.47 -21.42 -10.27
CA ALA A 333 -35.38 -21.38 -11.28
C ALA A 333 -35.99 -20.95 -12.66
N PRO A 334 -35.26 -20.61 -13.76
CA PRO A 334 -33.88 -20.96 -14.19
C PRO A 334 -32.98 -19.70 -14.45
N ALA A 335 -31.78 -19.72 -15.07
CA ALA A 335 -31.09 -20.72 -15.91
C ALA A 335 -29.54 -20.67 -15.83
N ASP A 336 -28.88 -21.67 -16.43
CA ASP A 336 -27.42 -21.84 -16.58
C ASP A 336 -26.89 -21.18 -17.87
N PRO A 337 -25.89 -20.26 -17.80
CA PRO A 337 -25.22 -19.69 -18.97
C PRO A 337 -23.71 -20.03 -19.08
N LEU A 338 -23.14 -20.94 -18.30
CA LEU A 338 -21.68 -21.20 -18.25
C LEU A 338 -21.29 -22.68 -18.35
N GLN A 339 -21.77 -23.35 -19.39
CA GLN A 339 -21.14 -24.58 -19.93
C GLN A 339 -19.99 -24.27 -20.91
N ALA A 340 -19.65 -23.01 -21.12
CA ALA A 340 -18.50 -22.59 -21.93
C ALA A 340 -17.20 -22.67 -21.12
N LEU A 341 -16.15 -23.22 -21.73
CA LEU A 341 -14.76 -23.23 -21.25
C LEU A 341 -14.49 -23.96 -19.91
N ARG A 342 -14.71 -25.28 -19.90
CA ARG A 342 -13.84 -26.17 -19.10
C ARG A 342 -12.43 -26.18 -19.69
N GLN A 343 -11.64 -25.16 -19.36
CA GLN A 343 -10.18 -25.24 -19.43
C GLN A 343 -9.66 -25.57 -18.03
N THR A 344 -8.78 -26.56 -17.90
CA THR A 344 -8.07 -26.82 -16.65
C THR A 344 -7.05 -25.71 -16.37
N PRO A 345 -6.56 -25.56 -15.13
CA PRO A 345 -5.45 -24.65 -14.86
C PRO A 345 -4.21 -24.92 -15.73
N GLU A 346 -3.96 -26.17 -16.15
CA GLU A 346 -2.90 -26.49 -17.13
C GLU A 346 -3.22 -26.04 -18.55
N ASP A 347 -4.47 -26.14 -19.01
CA ASP A 347 -4.86 -25.62 -20.33
C ASP A 347 -4.67 -24.10 -20.40
N ILE A 348 -5.06 -23.38 -19.35
CA ILE A 348 -4.83 -21.94 -19.21
C ILE A 348 -3.31 -21.64 -19.22
N LEU A 349 -2.52 -22.38 -18.43
CA LEU A 349 -1.06 -22.19 -18.37
C LEU A 349 -0.37 -22.48 -19.71
N ASN A 350 -0.85 -23.47 -20.47
CA ASN A 350 -0.28 -23.86 -21.75
C ASN A 350 -0.73 -22.94 -22.89
N GLN A 351 -1.98 -22.46 -22.88
CA GLN A 351 -2.44 -21.38 -23.73
C GLN A 351 -1.62 -20.11 -23.49
N GLU A 352 -1.35 -19.76 -22.22
CA GLU A 352 -0.62 -18.52 -21.92
C GLU A 352 0.90 -18.64 -22.18
N ARG A 353 1.48 -19.84 -22.10
CA ARG A 353 2.82 -20.14 -22.66
C ARG A 353 2.86 -19.97 -24.19
N ALA A 354 1.80 -20.35 -24.90
CA ALA A 354 1.71 -20.15 -26.34
C ALA A 354 1.52 -18.67 -26.71
N ASN A 355 0.68 -17.94 -25.96
CA ASN A 355 0.50 -16.49 -26.08
C ASN A 355 1.81 -15.74 -25.77
N ARG A 356 2.56 -16.14 -24.75
CA ARG A 356 3.90 -15.59 -24.44
C ARG A 356 4.88 -15.77 -25.60
N LYS A 357 4.93 -16.94 -26.25
CA LYS A 357 5.75 -17.15 -27.46
C LYS A 357 5.29 -16.30 -28.65
N ARG A 358 3.98 -16.12 -28.84
CA ARG A 358 3.43 -15.19 -29.84
C ARG A 358 3.82 -13.73 -29.57
N ARG A 359 3.74 -13.27 -28.32
CA ARG A 359 4.17 -11.91 -27.92
C ARG A 359 5.67 -11.71 -28.09
N GLN A 360 6.51 -12.68 -27.70
CA GLN A 360 7.96 -12.62 -27.96
C GLN A 360 8.32 -12.54 -29.46
N LEU A 361 7.55 -13.19 -30.35
CA LEU A 361 7.73 -13.07 -31.80
C LEU A 361 7.29 -11.70 -32.37
N LEU A 362 6.46 -10.94 -31.65
CA LEU A 362 6.07 -9.57 -32.01
C LEU A 362 7.04 -8.50 -31.46
N LEU A 363 7.84 -8.85 -30.44
CA LEU A 363 8.75 -7.93 -29.75
C LEU A 363 10.15 -7.79 -30.41
N MET A 364 10.42 -8.50 -31.51
CA MET A 364 11.66 -8.36 -32.29
C MET A 364 11.71 -7.03 -33.07
N GLY A 365 11.86 -5.91 -32.34
CA GLY A 365 11.95 -4.56 -32.89
C GLY A 365 11.23 -3.46 -32.09
N SER A 366 10.83 -3.72 -30.84
CA SER A 366 10.20 -2.70 -29.95
C SER A 366 11.23 -1.89 -29.15
N PRO A 367 10.94 -0.61 -28.82
CA PRO A 367 11.76 0.19 -27.93
C PRO A 367 11.79 -0.47 -26.54
N GLN A 368 12.79 -0.10 -25.75
CA GLN A 368 12.98 -0.63 -24.41
C GLN A 368 12.74 0.49 -23.37
N PRO A 369 12.35 0.16 -22.13
CA PRO A 369 12.53 1.07 -21.01
C PRO A 369 14.00 1.48 -20.89
N VAL A 370 14.28 2.62 -20.25
CA VAL A 370 15.66 3.05 -20.00
C VAL A 370 16.30 2.12 -18.96
N GLU A 371 17.08 1.15 -19.43
CA GLU A 371 17.82 0.22 -18.56
C GLU A 371 18.88 0.93 -17.71
N LYS A 372 18.66 0.94 -16.39
CA LYS A 372 19.70 0.66 -15.39
C LYS A 372 19.11 0.44 -14.01
N ASP A 373 19.78 -0.41 -13.23
CA ASP A 373 19.58 -0.48 -11.79
C ASP A 373 20.19 0.77 -11.12
N TRP A 374 19.42 1.40 -10.24
CA TRP A 374 19.84 2.41 -9.25
C TRP A 374 19.12 2.16 -7.93
#